data_AF-A0A7M5V2E7-F1
#
_entry.id   AF-A0A7M5V2E7-F1
#
_cell.length_a   1.000
_cell.length_b   1.000
_cell.length_c   1.000
_cell.angle_alpha   90.00
_cell.angle_beta   90.00
_cell.angle_gamma   90.00
#
_symmetry.space_group_name_H-M   'P 1'
#
loop_
_entity.id
_entity.type
_entity.pdbx_description
1 polymer ?
#
loop_
_entity_poly.entity_id
_entity_poly.type
_entity_poly.pdbx_seq_one_letter_code
_entity_poly.pdbx_strand_id
1 'polypeptide(L)'
;MYTEDYQVAAVKSYFPLFDEYKKSYFVGEMIWNFADFATAQGTTRVAGNKKGLFTRSRQPKRIAYVIRERYRKMPSLNLVHTTDEEKKRTTANTKSLEEYDDLTDYNGETYYDQDFYERRCVGRWS
;
A
#
# COMPACT_ATOMS: atom_id res chain seq x y z
N MET A 1 23.11 11.55 2.48
CA MET A 1 21.99 11.86 3.40
C MET A 1 20.83 10.94 3.06
N TYR A 2 20.14 10.37 4.05
CA TYR A 2 18.96 9.53 3.83
C TYR A 2 17.69 10.37 4.02
N THR A 3 16.77 10.36 3.05
CA THR A 3 15.57 11.21 3.06
C THR A 3 14.30 10.40 2.77
N GLU A 4 13.15 10.91 3.21
CA GLU A 4 11.85 10.30 2.87
C GLU A 4 11.56 10.35 1.37
N ASP A 5 12.00 11.41 0.69
CA ASP A 5 11.84 11.55 -0.76
C ASP A 5 12.60 10.47 -1.52
N TYR A 6 13.80 10.14 -1.06
CA TYR A 6 14.57 9.04 -1.62
C TYR A 6 13.87 7.70 -1.39
N GLN A 7 13.31 7.46 -0.20
CA GLN A 7 12.52 6.25 0.07
C GLN A 7 11.32 6.14 -0.90
N VAL A 8 10.61 7.24 -1.14
CA VAL A 8 9.51 7.30 -2.10
C VAL A 8 9.98 6.99 -3.52
N ALA A 9 11.04 7.65 -3.99
CA ALA A 9 11.56 7.45 -5.34
C ALA A 9 12.04 6.01 -5.56
N ALA A 10 12.80 5.46 -4.61
CA ALA A 10 13.32 4.10 -4.68
C ALA A 10 12.21 3.04 -4.69
N VAL A 11 11.14 3.21 -3.91
CA VAL A 11 10.03 2.25 -3.93
C VAL A 11 9.20 2.39 -5.20
N LYS A 12 8.93 3.62 -5.65
CA LYS A 12 8.17 3.88 -6.89
C LYS A 12 8.83 3.29 -8.13
N SER A 13 10.16 3.24 -8.19
CA SER A 13 10.85 2.66 -9.36
C SER A 13 10.59 1.17 -9.56
N TYR A 14 10.16 0.44 -8.53
CA TYR A 14 9.83 -0.98 -8.66
C TYR A 14 8.41 -1.24 -9.20
N PHE A 15 7.49 -0.28 -9.06
CA PHE A 15 6.08 -0.47 -9.41
C PHE A 15 5.85 -0.90 -10.87
N PRO A 16 6.48 -0.27 -11.89
CA PRO A 16 6.29 -0.69 -13.27
C PRO A 16 6.73 -2.13 -13.53
N LEU A 17 7.84 -2.56 -12.91
CA LEU A 17 8.34 -3.93 -13.03
C LEU A 17 7.39 -4.94 -12.39
N PHE A 18 6.85 -4.61 -11.20
CA PHE A 18 5.85 -5.47 -10.57
C PHE A 18 4.59 -5.58 -11.41
N ASP A 19 4.14 -4.48 -12.02
CA ASP A 19 2.93 -4.48 -12.85
C ASP A 19 3.15 -5.22 -14.19
N GLU A 20 4.38 -5.23 -14.72
CA GLU A 20 4.76 -6.07 -15.84
C GLU A 20 4.74 -7.57 -15.46
N TYR A 21 5.39 -7.94 -14.37
CA TYR A 21 5.49 -9.35 -13.94
C TYR A 21 4.18 -9.91 -13.39
N LYS A 22 3.25 -9.06 -12.93
CA LYS A 22 1.89 -9.48 -12.52
C LYS A 22 1.12 -10.15 -13.65
N LYS A 23 1.46 -9.85 -14.91
CA LYS A 23 0.81 -10.44 -16.09
C LYS A 23 1.22 -11.90 -16.33
N SER A 24 2.27 -12.39 -15.66
CA SER A 24 2.84 -13.72 -15.93
C SER A 24 2.91 -14.60 -14.68
N TYR A 25 3.66 -14.20 -13.65
CA TYR A 25 3.95 -15.07 -12.49
C TYR A 25 4.02 -14.35 -11.14
N PHE A 26 4.03 -13.02 -11.13
CA PHE A 26 4.18 -12.25 -9.90
C PHE A 26 2.82 -12.06 -9.20
N VAL A 27 2.61 -12.74 -8.08
CA VAL A 27 1.29 -12.80 -7.41
C VAL A 27 1.13 -11.81 -6.25
N GLY A 28 2.19 -11.13 -5.82
CA GLY A 28 2.09 -10.20 -4.69
C GLY A 28 3.37 -9.47 -4.32
N GLU A 29 3.22 -8.32 -3.67
CA GLU A 29 4.28 -7.45 -3.20
C GLU A 29 4.15 -7.19 -1.69
N MET A 30 5.19 -7.50 -0.92
CA MET A 30 5.24 -7.27 0.53
C MET A 30 6.45 -6.41 0.88
N ILE A 31 6.18 -5.24 1.48
CA ILE A 31 7.21 -4.24 1.75
C ILE A 31 7.95 -4.54 3.05
N TRP A 32 9.27 -4.50 2.99
CA TRP A 32 10.11 -4.47 4.18
C TRP A 32 10.39 -3.03 4.62
N ASN A 33 9.91 -2.55 5.77
CA ASN A 33 9.10 -3.22 6.78
C ASN A 33 7.84 -2.38 7.03
N PHE A 34 6.84 -2.96 7.70
CA PHE A 34 5.70 -2.20 8.19
C PHE A 34 6.15 -1.02 9.08
N ALA A 35 7.02 -1.23 10.08
CA ALA A 35 7.57 -0.11 10.85
C ALA A 35 9.05 -0.26 11.20
N ASP A 36 9.63 0.87 11.58
CA ASP A 36 10.97 0.91 12.14
C ASP A 36 11.05 0.08 13.41
N PHE A 37 12.16 -0.67 13.55
CA PHE A 37 12.37 -1.56 14.68
C PHE A 37 13.81 -1.48 15.20
N ALA A 38 14.01 -1.90 16.45
CA ALA A 38 15.32 -1.87 17.09
C ALA A 38 16.24 -2.97 16.55
N THR A 39 17.52 -2.66 16.37
CA THR A 39 18.56 -3.65 16.02
C THR A 39 19.76 -3.47 16.93
N ALA A 40 20.66 -4.45 16.96
CA ALA A 40 21.98 -4.25 17.51
C ALA A 40 22.67 -3.03 16.86
N GLN A 41 23.58 -2.40 17.62
CA GLN A 41 24.35 -1.27 17.11
C GLN A 41 25.26 -1.73 15.97
N GLY A 42 25.36 -0.88 14.95
CA GLY A 42 26.21 -1.13 13.80
C GLY A 42 26.36 0.13 12.96
N THR A 43 27.44 0.21 12.20
CA THR A 43 27.78 1.39 11.38
C THR A 43 26.70 1.74 10.34
N THR A 44 25.91 0.75 9.89
CA THR A 44 24.80 0.92 8.95
C THR A 44 23.42 0.94 9.61
N ARG A 45 23.35 1.06 10.94
CA ARG A 45 22.12 0.98 11.75
C ARG A 45 21.98 2.24 12.59
N VAL A 46 21.48 3.31 11.96
CA VAL A 46 21.24 4.60 12.62
C VAL A 46 20.05 4.45 13.59
N ALA A 47 20.36 4.14 14.85
CA ALA A 47 19.38 3.91 15.91
C ALA A 47 18.31 2.87 15.53
N GLY A 48 18.75 1.74 14.97
CA GLY A 48 17.90 0.63 14.53
C GLY A 48 17.71 0.54 13.01
N ASN A 49 16.65 -0.17 12.59
CA ASN A 49 16.21 -0.24 11.20
C ASN A 49 15.22 0.89 10.90
N LYS A 50 15.47 1.64 9.83
CA LYS A 50 14.66 2.81 9.40
C LYS A 50 13.91 2.62 8.08
N LYS A 51 13.75 1.37 7.62
CA LYS A 51 13.06 1.02 6.36
C LYS A 51 11.54 0.95 6.50
N GLY A 52 11.00 1.24 7.68
CA GLY A 52 9.56 1.17 7.94
C GLY A 52 8.77 2.13 7.05
N LEU A 53 7.56 1.71 6.63
CA LEU A 53 6.52 2.62 6.14
C LEU A 53 6.07 3.58 7.25
N PHE A 54 6.06 3.07 8.48
CA PHE A 54 5.77 3.82 9.69
C PHE A 54 7.04 3.98 10.55
N THR A 55 7.06 5.03 11.35
CA THR A 55 8.00 5.14 12.47
C THR A 55 7.73 4.05 13.51
N ARG A 56 8.66 3.85 14.45
CA ARG A 56 8.49 2.89 15.55
C ARG A 56 7.23 3.20 16.39
N SER A 57 6.87 4.48 16.51
CA SER A 57 5.67 4.97 17.20
C SER A 57 4.40 4.93 16.34
N ARG A 58 4.44 4.22 15.20
CA ARG A 58 3.32 4.05 14.26
C ARG A 58 2.83 5.36 13.63
N GLN A 59 3.71 6.36 13.54
CA GLN A 59 3.43 7.56 12.76
C GLN A 59 3.78 7.31 11.29
N PRO A 60 2.91 7.68 10.33
CA PRO A 60 3.16 7.42 8.92
C PRO A 60 4.30 8.28 8.36
N LYS A 61 5.16 7.69 7.54
CA LYS A 61 6.10 8.42 6.68
C LYS A 61 5.47 8.71 5.32
N ARG A 62 6.09 9.57 4.50
CA ARG A 62 5.60 9.91 3.15
C ARG A 62 5.29 8.68 2.28
N ILE A 63 6.11 7.62 2.37
CA ILE A 63 5.90 6.39 1.60
C ILE A 63 4.59 5.66 1.95
N ALA A 64 4.10 5.77 3.20
CA ALA A 64 2.88 5.08 3.62
C ALA A 64 1.66 5.52 2.79
N TYR A 65 1.58 6.83 2.48
CA TYR A 65 0.54 7.38 1.62
C TYR A 65 0.62 6.84 0.19
N VAL A 66 1.83 6.78 -0.37
CA VAL A 66 2.05 6.25 -1.73
C VAL A 66 1.61 4.79 -1.84
N ILE A 67 1.92 3.97 -0.84
CA ILE A 67 1.54 2.55 -0.81
C ILE A 67 0.05 2.37 -0.61
N ARG A 68 -0.57 3.17 0.27
CA ARG A 68 -2.02 3.18 0.48
C ARG A 68 -2.76 3.41 -0.84
N GLU A 69 -2.36 4.44 -1.59
CA GLU A 69 -2.98 4.74 -2.89
C GLU A 69 -2.77 3.62 -3.90
N ARG A 70 -1.56 3.06 -3.99
CA ARG A 70 -1.29 1.94 -4.91
C ARG A 70 -2.14 0.72 -4.58
N TYR A 71 -2.21 0.32 -3.32
CA TYR A 71 -2.88 -0.92 -2.92
C TYR A 71 -4.39 -0.81 -3.03
N ARG A 72 -4.97 0.38 -2.86
CA ARG A 72 -6.39 0.63 -3.10
C ARG A 72 -6.80 0.54 -4.56
N LYS A 73 -5.89 0.89 -5.47
CA LYS A 73 -6.11 0.76 -6.92
C LYS A 73 -5.97 -0.68 -7.41
N MET A 74 -5.46 -1.60 -6.58
CA MET A 74 -5.38 -3.01 -6.97
C MET A 74 -6.74 -3.69 -6.83
N PRO A 75 -7.11 -4.60 -7.74
CA PRO A 75 -8.34 -5.37 -7.62
C PRO A 75 -8.36 -6.13 -6.29
N SER A 76 -9.41 -5.95 -5.49
CA SER A 76 -9.63 -6.82 -4.34
C SER A 76 -9.93 -8.22 -4.83
N LEU A 77 -9.23 -9.23 -4.29
CA LEU A 77 -9.64 -10.61 -4.48
C LEU A 77 -10.99 -10.78 -3.78
N ASN A 78 -12.08 -10.61 -4.53
CA ASN A 78 -13.39 -11.04 -4.08
C ASN A 78 -13.35 -12.57 -4.09
N LEU A 79 -12.99 -13.17 -2.96
CA LEU A 79 -13.17 -14.59 -2.72
C LEU A 79 -14.68 -14.84 -2.62
N VAL A 80 -15.35 -14.81 -3.76
CA VAL A 80 -16.73 -15.25 -3.87
C VAL A 80 -16.66 -16.77 -3.71
N HIS A 81 -17.16 -17.29 -2.59
CA HIS A 81 -17.54 -18.69 -2.50
C HIS A 81 -18.73 -18.90 -3.45
N THR A 82 -18.46 -19.01 -4.75
CA THR A 82 -19.50 -19.34 -5.72
C THR A 82 -19.81 -20.81 -5.57
N THR A 83 -21.02 -21.16 -5.18
CA THR A 83 -21.60 -22.40 -5.68
C THR A 83 -21.76 -22.27 -7.20
N ASP A 84 -21.64 -23.37 -7.94
CA ASP A 84 -21.44 -23.37 -9.41
C ASP A 84 -22.50 -22.60 -10.23
N GLU A 85 -23.66 -22.32 -9.64
CA GLU A 85 -24.77 -21.55 -10.23
C GLU A 85 -24.49 -20.03 -10.36
N GLU A 86 -23.69 -19.43 -9.46
CA GLU A 86 -23.46 -17.97 -9.46
C GLU A 86 -22.45 -17.49 -10.51
N LYS A 87 -21.58 -18.38 -11.01
CA LYS A 87 -20.57 -18.07 -12.04
C LYS A 87 -21.14 -17.51 -13.34
N LYS A 88 -22.39 -17.85 -13.68
CA LYS A 88 -23.08 -17.34 -14.88
C LYS A 88 -23.60 -15.91 -14.72
N ARG A 89 -23.78 -15.43 -13.49
CA ARG A 89 -24.31 -14.08 -13.21
C ARG A 89 -23.20 -13.04 -13.02
N THR A 90 -22.05 -13.44 -12.46
CA THR A 90 -20.95 -12.53 -12.14
C THR A 90 -20.08 -12.17 -13.35
N THR A 91 -20.01 -13.02 -14.38
CA THR A 91 -19.30 -12.72 -15.64
C THR A 91 -19.94 -11.59 -16.46
N ALA A 92 -21.20 -11.23 -16.17
CA ALA A 92 -21.88 -10.12 -16.82
C ALA A 92 -21.62 -8.75 -16.18
N ASN A 93 -20.95 -8.68 -15.01
CA ASN A 93 -20.83 -7.46 -14.21
C ASN A 93 -19.39 -7.11 -13.80
N THR A 94 -18.40 -7.51 -14.61
CA THR A 94 -17.06 -6.94 -14.52
C THR A 94 -17.12 -5.51 -15.06
N LYS A 95 -17.47 -4.55 -14.19
CA LYS A 95 -17.28 -3.13 -14.46
C LYS A 95 -15.81 -2.92 -14.85
N SER A 96 -15.60 -2.36 -16.03
CA SER A 96 -14.28 -2.04 -16.57
C SER A 96 -13.52 -1.14 -15.59
N LEU A 97 -12.22 -1.38 -15.48
CA LEU A 97 -11.24 -0.63 -14.67
C LEU A 97 -11.15 0.88 -14.99
N GLU A 98 -11.97 1.39 -15.91
CA GLU A 98 -12.01 2.79 -16.35
C GLU A 98 -12.92 3.68 -15.49
N GLU A 99 -13.64 3.12 -14.50
CA GLU A 99 -14.51 3.90 -13.59
C GLU A 99 -13.78 4.38 -12.31
N TYR A 100 -12.48 4.11 -12.16
CA TYR A 100 -11.68 4.45 -10.97
C TYR A 100 -10.69 5.62 -11.21
N ASP A 101 -10.98 6.48 -12.17
CA ASP A 101 -10.16 7.65 -12.52
C ASP A 101 -10.70 9.00 -12.01
N ASP A 102 -11.72 9.00 -11.14
CA ASP A 102 -12.15 10.23 -10.47
C ASP A 102 -11.43 10.42 -9.13
N LEU A 103 -10.44 11.33 -9.12
CA LEU A 103 -9.76 11.81 -7.91
C LEU A 103 -10.56 12.90 -7.19
N THR A 104 -11.84 13.10 -7.53
CA THR A 104 -12.74 13.97 -6.78
C THR A 104 -13.87 13.15 -6.17
N ASP A 105 -14.13 13.36 -4.88
CA ASP A 105 -15.43 13.00 -4.34
C ASP A 105 -16.51 13.88 -4.98
N TYR A 106 -17.78 13.52 -4.83
CA TYR A 106 -18.95 14.32 -5.27
C TYR A 106 -18.99 15.75 -4.66
N ASN A 107 -18.00 16.14 -3.86
CA ASN A 107 -17.86 17.42 -3.16
C ASN A 107 -16.58 18.20 -3.54
N GLY A 108 -15.71 17.69 -4.43
CA GLY A 108 -14.56 18.43 -4.95
C GLY A 108 -13.39 18.69 -3.98
N GLU A 109 -13.25 17.92 -2.89
CA GLU A 109 -12.20 18.14 -1.88
C GLU A 109 -10.92 17.33 -2.21
N THR A 110 -9.77 18.01 -2.35
CA THR A 110 -8.47 17.34 -2.54
C THR A 110 -8.02 16.67 -1.24
N TYR A 111 -7.89 15.34 -1.26
CA TYR A 111 -7.71 14.50 -0.08
C TYR A 111 -6.30 14.62 0.55
N TYR A 112 -6.11 15.57 1.48
CA TYR A 112 -5.18 15.39 2.59
C TYR A 112 -5.97 14.83 3.77
N ASP A 113 -6.06 13.50 3.84
CA ASP A 113 -6.76 12.76 4.90
C ASP A 113 -6.12 13.00 6.28
N GLN A 114 -6.62 13.99 7.03
CA GLN A 114 -6.21 14.24 8.41
C GLN A 114 -6.46 13.00 9.31
N ASP A 115 -7.47 12.18 8.99
CA ASP A 115 -7.78 10.98 9.79
C ASP A 115 -6.72 9.88 9.70
N PHE A 116 -5.90 9.84 8.64
CA PHE A 116 -4.81 8.86 8.54
C PHE A 116 -3.63 9.25 9.45
N TYR A 117 -3.43 10.54 9.69
CA TYR A 117 -2.44 11.04 10.63
C TYR A 117 -2.86 10.80 12.09
N GLU A 118 -4.16 10.97 12.37
CA GLU A 118 -4.72 10.88 13.72
C GLU A 118 -5.03 9.46 14.17
N ARG A 119 -5.31 8.53 13.24
CA ARG A 119 -5.45 7.10 13.54
C ARG A 119 -4.09 6.48 13.81
N ARG A 120 -3.66 6.51 15.08
CA ARG A 120 -2.62 5.59 15.58
C ARG A 120 -2.99 4.18 15.09
N CYS A 121 -2.12 3.49 14.36
CA CYS A 121 -2.30 2.06 14.10
C CYS A 121 -2.19 1.31 15.44
N VAL A 122 -3.26 1.29 16.24
CA VAL A 122 -3.35 0.58 17.52
C VAL A 122 -3.68 -0.88 17.24
N GLY A 123 -2.83 -1.56 16.47
CA GLY A 123 -2.81 -3.02 16.43
C GLY A 123 -2.03 -3.51 17.65
N ARG A 124 -2.72 -3.82 18.74
CA ARG A 124 -2.15 -4.53 19.90
C ARG A 124 -1.87 -5.97 19.46
N TRP A 125 -0.65 -6.22 19.00
CA TRP A 125 -0.13 -7.58 18.88
C TRP A 125 0.38 -7.97 20.27
N SER A 126 -0.47 -8.68 21.02
CA SER A 126 -0.11 -9.40 22.25
C SER A 126 0.59 -10.70 21.92
#